data_AF-A0A5B8NPV9-F1
#
_entry.id   AF-A0A5B8NPV9-F1
#
_cell.length_a   1.000
_cell.length_b   1.000
_cell.length_c   1.000
_cell.angle_alpha   90.00
_cell.angle_beta   90.00
_cell.angle_gamma   90.00
#
_symmetry.space_group_name_H-M   'P 1'
#
loop_
_entity.id
_entity.type
_entity.pdbx_description
1 polymer ?
#
loop_
_entity_poly.entity_id
_entity_poly.type
_entity_poly.pdbx_seq_one_letter_code
_entity_poly.pdbx_strand_id
1 'polypeptide(L)'
;MTVEGAECGFQSALDHYLSVGFQEGREGSNIPYDEAFYLNEHSDVLDAVENDDFGSGFEHFVLHGAEENRASTQELLEFDAESYLGANSDVEQAVEQDEMSSALEHWINFGAEEGRDLGTVLS
;
A
#
# COMPACT_ATOMS: atom_id res chain seq x y z
N MET A 1 -43.56 -0.59 12.86
CA MET A 1 -43.56 0.52 11.88
C MET A 1 -42.84 1.66 12.58
N THR A 2 -41.60 2.04 12.30
CA THR A 2 -40.59 1.69 11.27
C THR A 2 -39.24 1.89 11.97
N VAL A 3 -38.29 0.97 11.77
CA VAL A 3 -36.85 1.25 11.99
C VAL A 3 -36.43 2.26 10.92
N GLU A 4 -35.52 3.20 11.20
CA GLU A 4 -34.43 3.66 10.30
C GLU A 4 -33.43 4.48 11.14
N GLY A 5 -32.36 3.82 11.57
CA GLY A 5 -31.11 4.49 11.92
C GLY A 5 -30.40 4.83 10.62
N ALA A 6 -30.10 6.10 10.39
CA ALA A 6 -29.21 6.51 9.31
C ALA A 6 -27.78 6.20 9.75
N GLU A 7 -27.36 4.96 9.53
CA GLU A 7 -25.95 4.58 9.67
C GLU A 7 -25.24 5.06 8.41
N CYS A 8 -24.22 5.90 8.59
CA CYS A 8 -23.42 6.49 7.52
C CYS A 8 -22.94 5.38 6.56
N GLY A 9 -23.39 5.41 5.31
CA GLY A 9 -23.31 4.30 4.36
C GLY A 9 -21.91 4.02 3.81
N PHE A 10 -21.02 3.51 4.66
CA PHE A 10 -19.74 2.93 4.26
C PHE A 10 -19.59 1.57 4.95
N GLN A 11 -19.32 0.51 4.18
CA GLN A 11 -19.30 -0.86 4.71
C GLN A 11 -18.10 -1.14 5.63
N SER A 12 -17.09 -0.27 5.59
CA SER A 12 -15.91 -0.31 6.47
C SER A 12 -15.16 1.04 6.46
N ALA A 13 -14.19 1.19 7.37
CA ALA A 13 -13.26 2.33 7.34
C ALA A 13 -12.39 2.35 6.07
N LEU A 14 -12.10 1.17 5.52
CA LEU A 14 -11.44 1.00 4.24
C LEU A 14 -12.33 1.50 3.10
N ASP A 15 -13.61 1.12 3.06
CA ASP A 15 -14.61 1.64 2.12
C ASP A 15 -14.69 3.17 2.16
N HIS A 16 -14.73 3.74 3.36
CA HIS A 16 -14.74 5.20 3.52
C HIS A 16 -13.43 5.83 3.05
N TYR A 17 -12.27 5.20 3.29
CA TYR A 17 -10.99 5.69 2.82
C TYR A 17 -10.87 5.63 1.29
N LEU A 18 -11.25 4.50 0.69
CA LEU A 18 -11.25 4.28 -0.76
C LEU A 18 -12.24 5.21 -1.49
N SER A 19 -13.41 5.49 -0.89
CA SER A 19 -14.45 6.30 -1.53
C SER A 19 -14.36 7.81 -1.25
N VAL A 20 -13.97 8.21 -0.03
CA VAL A 20 -13.99 9.60 0.44
C VAL A 20 -12.59 10.08 0.84
N GLY A 21 -11.83 9.28 1.60
CA GLY A 21 -10.51 9.67 2.12
C GLY A 21 -9.49 10.00 1.03
N PHE A 22 -9.47 9.20 -0.04
CA PHE A 22 -8.59 9.39 -1.20
C PHE A 22 -8.94 10.64 -2.02
N GLN A 23 -10.22 10.89 -2.29
CA GLN A 23 -10.67 12.10 -3.01
C GLN A 23 -10.44 13.39 -2.23
N GLU A 24 -10.46 13.32 -0.89
CA GLU A 24 -10.26 14.49 -0.03
C GLU A 24 -8.79 14.82 0.24
N GLY A 25 -7.84 14.02 -0.28
CA GLY A 25 -6.41 14.26 -0.10
C GLY A 25 -6.01 14.44 1.36
N ARG A 26 -6.66 13.70 2.29
CA ARG A 26 -6.44 13.89 3.72
C ARG A 26 -4.98 13.54 4.04
N GLU A 27 -4.24 14.58 4.41
CA GLU A 27 -2.85 14.57 4.83
C GLU A 27 -2.64 13.52 5.93
N GLY A 28 -2.10 12.35 5.59
CA GLY A 28 -1.89 11.26 6.55
C GLY A 28 -1.46 9.92 5.94
N SER A 29 -1.77 9.68 4.67
CA SER A 29 -1.25 8.54 3.91
C SER A 29 -0.79 9.05 2.54
N ASN A 30 0.41 9.63 2.49
CA ASN A 30 1.06 9.96 1.23
C ASN A 30 1.58 8.69 0.55
N ILE A 31 0.68 7.72 0.33
CA ILE A 31 1.00 6.46 -0.32
C ILE A 31 1.28 6.80 -1.79
N PRO A 32 2.52 6.64 -2.27
CA PRO A 32 2.80 6.80 -3.68
C PRO A 32 2.09 5.66 -4.42
N TYR A 33 1.12 6.00 -5.27
CA TYR A 33 0.32 5.00 -5.99
C TYR A 33 -0.13 5.53 -7.36
N ASP A 34 0.06 4.70 -8.39
CA ASP A 34 -0.45 4.93 -9.75
C ASP A 34 -1.21 3.69 -10.23
N GLU A 35 -2.54 3.82 -10.38
CA GLU A 35 -3.42 2.72 -10.78
C GLU A 35 -3.06 2.12 -12.13
N ALA A 36 -2.77 2.98 -13.12
CA ALA A 36 -2.50 2.53 -14.48
C ALA A 36 -1.17 1.78 -14.54
N PHE A 37 -0.17 2.27 -13.80
CA PHE A 37 1.10 1.59 -13.62
C PHE A 37 0.90 0.25 -12.89
N TYR A 38 0.21 0.25 -11.75
CA TYR A 38 0.07 -0.92 -10.89
C TYR A 38 -0.64 -2.07 -11.61
N LEU A 39 -1.75 -1.80 -12.29
CA LEU A 39 -2.46 -2.80 -13.09
C LEU A 39 -1.67 -3.26 -14.32
N ASN A 40 -0.79 -2.41 -14.86
CA ASN A 40 0.06 -2.79 -15.99
C ASN A 40 1.23 -3.68 -15.56
N GLU A 41 1.82 -3.41 -14.40
CA GLU A 41 2.94 -4.16 -13.84
C GLU A 41 2.48 -5.49 -13.23
N HIS A 42 1.33 -5.51 -12.54
CA HIS A 42 0.79 -6.67 -11.83
C HIS A 42 -0.43 -7.24 -12.55
N SER A 43 -0.18 -8.00 -13.62
CA SER A 43 -1.25 -8.56 -14.45
C SER A 43 -2.23 -9.47 -13.69
N ASP A 44 -1.76 -10.13 -12.63
CA ASP A 44 -2.61 -10.93 -11.75
C ASP A 44 -3.60 -10.09 -10.94
N VAL A 45 -3.20 -8.87 -10.56
CA VAL A 45 -4.10 -7.90 -9.94
C VAL A 45 -5.10 -7.37 -10.96
N LEU A 46 -4.66 -7.09 -12.20
CA LEU A 46 -5.58 -6.74 -13.29
C LEU A 46 -6.63 -7.83 -13.49
N ASP A 47 -6.22 -9.08 -13.60
CA ASP A 47 -7.13 -10.21 -13.74
C ASP A 47 -8.10 -10.28 -12.53
N ALA A 48 -7.62 -10.07 -11.30
CA ALA A 48 -8.47 -10.07 -10.11
C ALA A 48 -9.51 -8.92 -10.13
N VAL A 49 -9.11 -7.74 -10.58
CA VAL A 49 -10.03 -6.59 -10.76
C VAL A 49 -11.05 -6.86 -11.86
N GLU A 50 -10.64 -7.45 -13.00
CA GLU A 50 -11.55 -7.82 -14.09
C GLU A 50 -12.55 -8.93 -13.70
N ASN A 51 -12.22 -9.73 -12.68
CA ASN A 51 -13.09 -10.77 -12.12
C ASN A 51 -13.95 -10.30 -10.93
N ASP A 52 -13.96 -9.00 -10.61
CA ASP A 52 -14.66 -8.41 -9.46
C ASP A 52 -14.19 -8.94 -8.09
N ASP A 53 -12.98 -9.51 -7.99
CA ASP A 53 -12.38 -9.92 -6.71
C ASP A 53 -11.90 -8.69 -5.91
N PHE A 54 -11.48 -7.63 -6.60
CA PHE A 54 -11.19 -6.31 -6.06
C PHE A 54 -11.86 -5.23 -6.90
N GLY A 55 -12.31 -4.15 -6.29
CA GLY A 55 -12.90 -3.00 -6.99
C GLY A 55 -11.88 -2.11 -7.71
N SER A 56 -10.59 -2.25 -7.39
CA SER A 56 -9.48 -1.55 -8.07
C SER A 56 -8.12 -2.20 -7.72
N GLY A 57 -7.09 -1.87 -8.50
CA GLY A 57 -5.71 -2.21 -8.14
C GLY A 57 -5.30 -1.56 -6.83
N PHE A 58 -5.82 -0.36 -6.54
CA PHE A 58 -5.51 0.35 -5.29
C PHE A 58 -6.05 -0.39 -4.07
N GLU A 59 -7.27 -0.92 -4.18
CA GLU A 59 -7.86 -1.75 -3.12
C GLU A 59 -6.98 -2.97 -2.84
N HIS A 60 -6.53 -3.66 -3.89
CA HIS A 60 -5.56 -4.74 -3.74
C HIS A 60 -4.26 -4.24 -3.08
N PHE A 61 -3.72 -3.10 -3.51
CA PHE A 61 -2.47 -2.58 -2.98
C PHE A 61 -2.53 -2.30 -1.47
N VAL A 62 -3.60 -1.64 -1.03
CA VAL A 62 -3.83 -1.32 0.38
C VAL A 62 -4.03 -2.58 1.22
N LEU A 63 -4.70 -3.60 0.68
CA LEU A 63 -4.98 -4.84 1.39
C LEU A 63 -3.82 -5.84 1.39
N HIS A 64 -3.02 -5.87 0.32
CA HIS A 64 -2.05 -6.92 0.06
C HIS A 64 -0.75 -6.42 -0.57
N GLY A 65 -0.83 -5.48 -1.52
CA GLY A 65 0.33 -5.12 -2.35
C GLY A 65 1.54 -4.61 -1.56
N ALA A 66 1.34 -3.80 -0.52
CA ALA A 66 2.44 -3.36 0.34
C ALA A 66 3.10 -4.51 1.12
N GLU A 67 2.30 -5.42 1.70
CA GLU A 67 2.78 -6.63 2.39
C GLU A 67 3.58 -7.53 1.43
N GLU A 68 3.11 -7.66 0.20
CA GLU A 68 3.77 -8.42 -0.87
C GLU A 68 5.01 -7.72 -1.45
N ASN A 69 5.38 -6.52 -0.96
CA ASN A 69 6.43 -5.66 -1.51
C ASN A 69 6.25 -5.33 -3.01
N ARG A 70 5.00 -5.21 -3.48
CA ARG A 70 4.71 -4.84 -4.87
C ARG A 70 4.88 -3.35 -5.09
N ALA A 71 5.67 -2.99 -6.11
CA ALA A 71 5.83 -1.60 -6.52
C ALA A 71 4.50 -0.98 -6.94
N SER A 72 4.08 0.09 -6.26
CA SER A 72 2.87 0.87 -6.57
C SER A 72 3.09 2.03 -7.53
N THR A 73 4.35 2.37 -7.81
CA THR A 73 4.75 3.41 -8.76
C THR A 73 6.01 3.00 -9.50
N GLN A 74 6.31 3.72 -10.59
CA GLN A 74 7.54 3.55 -11.35
C GLN A 74 8.81 3.76 -10.50
N GLU A 75 8.78 4.64 -9.50
CA GLU A 75 9.92 4.91 -8.61
C GLU A 75 10.18 3.73 -7.67
N LEU A 76 9.12 3.03 -7.25
CA LEU A 76 9.21 1.87 -6.38
C LEU A 76 9.61 0.59 -7.11
N LEU A 77 9.73 0.59 -8.43
CA LEU A 77 10.32 -0.55 -9.16
C LEU A 77 11.78 -0.80 -8.80
N GLU A 78 12.48 0.24 -8.34
CA GLU A 78 13.86 0.11 -7.88
C GLU A 78 13.94 -0.26 -6.38
N PHE A 79 12.81 -0.36 -5.68
CA PHE A 79 12.79 -0.75 -4.28
C PHE A 79 13.24 -2.21 -4.14
N ASP A 80 14.30 -2.43 -3.37
CA ASP A 80 14.82 -3.76 -3.06
C ASP A 80 14.65 -4.04 -1.57
N ALA A 81 13.69 -4.90 -1.24
CA ALA A 81 13.34 -5.20 0.14
C ALA A 81 14.52 -5.80 0.92
N GLU A 82 15.34 -6.65 0.30
CA GLU A 82 16.50 -7.28 0.94
C GLU A 82 17.56 -6.24 1.30
N SER A 83 17.92 -5.37 0.36
CA SER A 83 18.89 -4.28 0.57
C SER A 83 18.37 -3.26 1.57
N TYR A 84 17.06 -2.96 1.53
CA TYR A 84 16.43 -2.08 2.51
C TYR A 84 16.52 -2.67 3.92
N LEU A 85 16.15 -3.94 4.12
CA LEU A 85 16.23 -4.59 5.44
C LEU A 85 17.68 -4.71 5.91
N GLY A 86 18.62 -5.06 5.02
CA GLY A 86 20.05 -5.14 5.34
C GLY A 86 20.67 -3.80 5.75
N ALA A 87 20.14 -2.68 5.24
CA ALA A 87 20.54 -1.33 5.65
C ALA A 87 19.84 -0.87 6.95
N ASN A 88 18.72 -1.50 7.31
CA ASN A 88 17.80 -1.06 8.36
C ASN A 88 17.46 -2.22 9.31
N SER A 89 18.43 -2.62 10.12
CA SER A 89 18.31 -3.77 11.04
C SER A 89 17.16 -3.66 12.06
N ASP A 90 16.74 -2.44 12.38
CA ASP A 90 15.56 -2.18 13.21
C ASP A 90 14.26 -2.61 12.50
N VAL A 91 14.17 -2.36 11.19
CA VAL A 91 13.04 -2.77 10.36
C VAL A 91 13.07 -4.27 10.10
N GLU A 92 14.25 -4.83 9.82
CA GLU A 92 14.44 -6.29 9.71
C GLU A 92 13.90 -7.01 10.95
N GLN A 93 14.29 -6.56 12.14
CA GLN A 93 13.80 -7.13 13.39
C GLN A 93 12.29 -6.94 13.60
N ALA A 94 11.72 -5.82 13.15
CA ALA A 94 10.27 -5.60 13.23
C ALA A 94 9.51 -6.57 12.31
N VAL A 95 10.02 -6.82 11.10
CA VAL A 95 9.45 -7.79 10.16
C VAL A 95 9.58 -9.22 10.70
N GLU A 96 10.75 -9.60 11.24
CA GLU A 96 10.96 -10.93 11.83
C GLU A 96 10.09 -11.24 13.05
N GLN A 97 9.63 -10.20 13.76
CA GLN A 97 8.76 -10.33 14.94
C GLN A 97 7.27 -10.14 14.63
N ASP A 98 6.89 -10.06 13.35
CA ASP A 98 5.52 -9.76 12.91
C ASP A 98 4.99 -8.41 13.47
N GLU A 99 5.88 -7.48 13.81
CA GLU A 99 5.53 -6.11 14.23
C GLU A 99 5.34 -5.17 13.03
N MET A 100 5.87 -5.56 11.87
CA MET A 100 5.74 -4.91 10.57
C MET A 100 5.49 -5.98 9.51
N SER A 101 4.60 -5.74 8.56
CA SER A 101 4.23 -6.75 7.56
C SER A 101 5.28 -6.86 6.46
N SER A 102 5.93 -5.75 6.09
CA SER A 102 6.99 -5.76 5.07
C SER A 102 7.96 -4.58 5.13
N ALA A 103 9.05 -4.70 4.36
CA ALA A 103 10.00 -3.61 4.15
C ALA A 103 9.36 -2.42 3.42
N LEU A 104 8.56 -2.70 2.38
CA LEU A 104 7.89 -1.66 1.61
C LEU A 104 6.84 -0.94 2.45
N GLU A 105 6.08 -1.66 3.29
CA GLU A 105 5.13 -1.06 4.23
C GLU A 105 5.85 -0.08 5.17
N HIS A 106 6.98 -0.48 5.75
CA HIS A 106 7.77 0.44 6.57
C HIS A 106 8.23 1.67 5.77
N TRP A 107 8.73 1.48 4.56
CA TRP A 107 9.21 2.61 3.76
C TRP A 107 8.09 3.62 3.44
N ILE A 108 6.92 3.13 3.05
CA ILE A 108 5.75 3.97 2.72
C ILE A 108 5.25 4.73 3.95
N ASN A 109 5.17 4.07 5.10
CA ASN A 109 4.59 4.65 6.31
C ASN A 109 5.58 5.52 7.11
N PHE A 110 6.88 5.23 7.02
CA PHE A 110 7.90 5.88 7.85
C PHE A 110 9.17 6.23 7.07
N GLY A 111 9.70 5.29 6.28
CA GLY A 111 11.01 5.44 5.65
C GLY A 111 11.18 6.69 4.79
N ALA A 112 10.16 7.08 4.02
CA ALA A 112 10.21 8.31 3.22
C ALA A 112 10.33 9.58 4.10
N GLU A 113 9.61 9.65 5.21
CA GLU A 113 9.66 10.78 6.16
C GLU A 113 10.94 10.78 7.00
N GLU A 114 11.47 9.59 7.29
CA GLU A 114 12.76 9.39 7.97
C GLU A 114 13.96 9.67 7.05
N GLY A 115 13.73 9.86 5.75
CA GLY A 115 14.78 10.10 4.75
C GLY A 115 15.61 8.84 4.45
N ARG A 116 15.03 7.65 4.60
CA ARG A 116 15.67 6.38 4.24
C ARG A 116 15.61 6.16 2.73
N ASP A 117 16.74 5.78 2.15
CA ASP A 117 16.83 5.36 0.75
C ASP A 117 15.98 4.11 0.49
N LEU A 118 15.60 3.91 -0.78
CA LEU A 118 14.76 2.79 -1.25
C LEU A 118 15.44 1.41 -1.16
N GLY A 119 16.63 1.32 -0.56
CA GLY A 119 17.49 0.14 -0.66
C GLY A 119 18.25 0.06 -1.99
N THR A 120 18.16 1.09 -2.84
CA THR A 120 18.95 1.16 -4.06
C THR A 120 20.43 1.34 -3.73
N VAL A 121 21.25 0.36 -4.10
CA VAL A 121 22.70 0.57 -4.20
C VAL A 121 22.93 1.55 -5.36
N LEU A 122 23.10 2.83 -5.04
CA LEU A 122 23.67 3.79 -5.98
C LEU A 122 25.08 3.30 -6.34
N SER A 123 25.22 2.72 -7.54
CA SER A 123 26.50 2.32 -8.13
C SER A 123 27.31 3.52 -8.60
#